data_AF-A0A165SXN6-F1
#
_entry.id   AF-A0A165SXN6-F1
#
_cell.length_a   1.000
_cell.length_b   1.000
_cell.length_c   1.000
_cell.angle_alpha   90.00
_cell.angle_beta   90.00
_cell.angle_gamma   90.00
#
_symmetry.space_group_name_H-M   'P 1'
#
loop_
_entity.id
_entity.type
_entity.pdbx_description
1 polymer ?
#
loop_
_entity_poly.entity_id
_entity_poly.type
_entity_poly.pdbx_seq_one_letter_code
_entity_poly.pdbx_strand_id
1 'polypeptide(L)'
;MLRLFVCLLTVLTTCTSQAALTVDGYRQMQEKHGKDNEVLEIQVGMYVDGLLDGLFMVSRDLPEDKRGWCVPDSEEITLELALELFKRELKIRNAEYTEFSELGIQVPFSLVMVDALQRNYPCK
;
A
#
# COMPACT_ATOMS: atom_id res chain seq x y z
N MET A 1 41.44 -35.97 9.00
CA MET A 1 40.93 -34.65 8.54
C MET A 1 40.30 -34.83 7.16
N LEU A 2 39.42 -33.92 6.74
CA LEU A 2 38.64 -33.91 5.49
C LEU A 2 37.23 -34.53 5.56
N ARG A 3 36.43 -34.04 6.51
CA ARG A 3 34.97 -33.99 6.40
C ARG A 3 34.59 -32.59 5.89
N LEU A 4 33.44 -32.50 5.21
CA LEU A 4 32.78 -31.28 4.71
C LEU A 4 33.36 -30.69 3.43
N PHE A 5 32.96 -31.22 2.29
CA PHE A 5 32.71 -30.38 1.13
C PHE A 5 31.54 -30.98 0.33
N VAL A 6 30.66 -30.08 -0.12
CA VAL A 6 29.63 -30.30 -1.13
C VAL A 6 28.31 -30.97 -0.69
N CYS A 7 27.55 -30.27 0.17
CA CYS A 7 26.11 -30.13 -0.07
C CYS A 7 25.80 -28.64 -0.24
N LEU A 8 26.58 -28.04 -1.15
CA LEU A 8 26.43 -26.71 -1.68
C LEU A 8 25.47 -26.81 -2.88
N LEU A 9 24.20 -27.12 -2.62
CA LEU A 9 23.14 -27.07 -3.61
C LEU A 9 21.88 -26.51 -2.97
N THR A 10 21.79 -25.18 -3.04
CA THR A 10 20.63 -24.52 -3.66
C THR A 10 19.27 -25.10 -3.30
N VAL A 11 18.89 -25.07 -2.02
CA VAL A 11 17.48 -24.91 -1.68
C VAL A 11 17.27 -23.41 -1.62
N LEU A 12 16.93 -22.90 -2.79
CA LEU A 12 16.11 -21.72 -3.04
C LEU A 12 15.77 -21.00 -1.74
N THR A 13 16.51 -19.92 -1.48
CA THR A 13 15.94 -18.75 -0.84
C THR A 13 14.61 -18.47 -1.56
N THR A 14 13.52 -19.01 -1.04
CA THR A 14 12.20 -18.43 -1.23
C THR A 14 12.33 -17.08 -0.56
N CYS A 15 12.86 -16.11 -1.30
CA CYS A 15 12.50 -14.73 -1.10
C CYS A 15 10.99 -14.71 -1.33
N THR A 16 10.23 -15.08 -0.30
CA THR A 16 8.93 -14.49 -0.07
C THR A 16 9.24 -13.03 0.21
N SER A 17 9.61 -12.31 -0.85
CA SER A 17 9.44 -10.88 -0.90
C SER A 17 7.98 -10.74 -0.53
N GLN A 18 7.68 -10.33 0.71
CA GLN A 18 6.42 -9.70 1.00
C GLN A 18 6.43 -8.46 0.12
N ALA A 19 6.08 -8.65 -1.16
CA ALA A 19 5.94 -7.58 -2.10
C ALA A 19 4.93 -6.65 -1.45
N ALA A 20 5.31 -5.38 -1.28
CA ALA A 20 4.34 -4.36 -0.92
C ALA A 20 3.13 -4.54 -1.85
N LEU A 21 1.91 -4.50 -1.31
CA LEU A 21 0.73 -4.53 -2.15
C LEU A 21 0.81 -3.33 -3.10
N THR A 22 0.88 -3.62 -4.40
CA THR A 22 0.90 -2.62 -5.47
C THR A 22 -0.46 -2.59 -6.15
N VAL A 23 -0.75 -1.47 -6.82
CA VAL A 23 -1.98 -1.34 -7.63
C VAL A 23 -2.09 -2.47 -8.65
N ASP A 24 -0.98 -2.80 -9.32
CA ASP A 24 -0.96 -3.87 -10.32
C ASP A 24 -1.11 -5.26 -9.71
N GLY A 25 -0.45 -5.52 -8.59
CA GLY A 25 -0.63 -6.77 -7.86
C GLY A 25 -2.07 -6.97 -7.42
N TYR A 26 -2.72 -5.90 -6.95
CA TYR A 26 -4.13 -5.92 -6.59
C TYR A 26 -5.04 -6.19 -7.79
N ARG A 27 -4.81 -5.53 -8.93
CA ARG A 27 -5.56 -5.78 -10.18
C ARG A 27 -5.41 -7.22 -10.65
N GLN A 28 -4.20 -7.76 -10.68
CA GLN A 28 -3.94 -9.16 -11.05
C GLN A 28 -4.67 -10.14 -10.12
N MET A 29 -4.69 -9.85 -8.82
CA MET A 29 -5.42 -10.66 -7.84
C MET A 29 -6.94 -10.57 -8.07
N GLN A 30 -7.48 -9.40 -8.36
CA GLN A 30 -8.90 -9.23 -8.70
C GLN A 30 -9.27 -9.97 -9.99
N GLU A 31 -8.42 -9.94 -11.01
CA GLU A 31 -8.64 -10.68 -12.26
C GLU A 31 -8.63 -12.19 -12.04
N LYS A 32 -7.72 -12.68 -11.18
CA LYS A 32 -7.56 -14.11 -10.90
C LYS A 32 -8.64 -14.66 -9.95
N HIS A 33 -9.07 -13.88 -8.96
CA HIS A 33 -9.89 -14.35 -7.85
C HIS A 33 -11.28 -13.71 -7.76
N GLY A 34 -11.59 -12.75 -8.65
CA GLY A 34 -12.81 -11.96 -8.66
C GLY A 34 -12.68 -10.65 -7.88
N LYS A 35 -13.37 -9.60 -8.35
CA LYS A 35 -13.35 -8.26 -7.73
C LYS A 35 -14.00 -8.22 -6.35
N ASP A 36 -14.96 -9.11 -6.09
CA ASP A 36 -15.71 -9.20 -4.84
C ASP A 36 -15.18 -10.30 -3.92
N ASN A 37 -13.89 -10.65 -4.06
CA ASN A 37 -13.27 -11.69 -3.25
C ASN A 37 -13.05 -11.20 -1.80
N GLU A 38 -13.80 -11.75 -0.85
CA GLU A 38 -13.76 -11.36 0.56
C GLU A 38 -12.36 -11.45 1.18
N VAL A 39 -11.60 -12.50 0.86
CA VAL A 39 -10.24 -12.70 1.40
C VAL A 39 -9.30 -11.62 0.91
N LEU A 40 -9.40 -11.24 -0.37
CA LEU A 40 -8.61 -10.16 -0.94
C LEU A 40 -8.95 -8.82 -0.25
N GLU A 41 -10.23 -8.55 -0.03
CA GLU A 41 -10.67 -7.31 0.63
C GLU A 41 -10.24 -7.24 2.10
N ILE A 42 -10.26 -8.36 2.83
CA ILE A 42 -9.70 -8.46 4.19
C ILE A 42 -8.20 -8.17 4.16
N GLN A 43 -7.46 -8.75 3.21
CA GLN A 43 -6.02 -8.53 3.09
C GLN A 43 -5.68 -7.06 2.80
N VAL A 44 -6.44 -6.41 1.91
CA VAL A 44 -6.32 -4.97 1.63
C VAL A 44 -6.61 -4.17 2.89
N GLY A 45 -7.68 -4.51 3.63
CA GLY A 45 -8.02 -3.92 4.92
C GLY A 45 -6.88 -3.95 5.92
N MET A 46 -6.34 -5.14 6.19
CA MET A 46 -5.21 -5.31 7.11
C MET A 46 -3.97 -4.52 6.68
N TYR A 47 -3.72 -4.41 5.37
CA TYR A 47 -2.60 -3.63 4.86
C TYR A 47 -2.81 -2.14 5.06
N VAL A 48 -4.00 -1.62 4.73
CA VAL A 48 -4.34 -0.21 4.90
C VAL A 48 -4.30 0.17 6.38
N ASP A 49 -4.81 -0.67 7.26
CA ASP A 49 -4.77 -0.48 8.72
C ASP A 49 -3.34 -0.26 9.22
N GLY A 50 -2.43 -1.22 8.97
CA GLY A 50 -1.03 -1.09 9.38
C GLY A 50 -0.27 0.05 8.68
N LEU A 51 -0.68 0.41 7.47
CA LEU A 51 -0.13 1.56 6.75
C LEU A 51 -0.51 2.89 7.40
N LEU A 52 -1.77 3.05 7.86
CA LEU A 52 -2.21 4.27 8.54
C LEU A 52 -1.38 4.52 9.79
N ASP A 53 -1.19 3.50 10.64
CA ASP A 53 -0.38 3.61 11.85
C ASP A 53 1.02 4.17 11.53
N GLY A 54 1.66 3.65 10.48
CA GLY A 54 2.95 4.12 10.02
C GLY A 54 2.92 5.57 9.51
N LEU A 55 1.93 5.92 8.68
CA LEU A 55 1.80 7.25 8.10
C LEU A 55 1.52 8.32 9.17
N PHE A 56 0.65 8.03 10.14
CA PHE A 56 0.34 8.94 11.24
C PHE A 56 1.51 9.10 12.20
N MET A 57 2.22 8.02 12.52
CA MET A 57 3.44 8.09 13.32
C MET A 57 4.48 9.00 12.67
N VAL A 58 4.72 8.83 11.37
CA VAL A 58 5.69 9.68 10.63
C VAL A 58 5.20 11.12 10.52
N SER A 59 3.93 11.35 10.19
CA SER A 59 3.38 12.70 9.98
C SER A 59 3.43 13.56 11.24
N ARG A 60 3.14 12.96 12.41
CA ARG A 60 3.17 13.68 13.69
C ARG A 60 4.55 14.26 13.99
N ASP A 61 5.61 13.51 13.67
CA ASP A 61 6.99 13.89 13.99
C ASP A 61 7.57 14.90 12.97
N LEU A 62 6.85 15.18 11.88
CA LEU A 62 7.23 16.21 10.91
C LEU A 62 6.79 17.62 11.37
N PRO A 63 7.62 18.65 11.13
CA PRO A 63 7.22 20.05 11.20
C PRO A 63 5.98 20.33 10.33
N GLU A 64 5.10 21.24 10.76
CA GLU A 64 3.83 21.54 10.08
C GLU A 64 4.02 21.91 8.59
N ASP A 65 5.05 22.68 8.27
CA ASP A 65 5.38 23.11 6.89
C ASP A 65 5.88 21.96 5.99
N LYS A 66 6.17 20.79 6.57
CA LYS A 66 6.63 19.59 5.87
C LYS A 66 5.58 18.48 5.82
N ARG A 67 4.41 18.68 6.42
CA ARG A 67 3.29 17.74 6.34
C ARG A 67 2.62 17.88 4.98
N GLY A 68 2.41 16.77 4.30
CA GLY A 68 1.66 16.78 3.03
C GLY A 68 0.13 16.81 3.24
N TRP A 69 -0.35 16.44 4.42
CA TRP A 69 -1.76 16.31 4.77
C TRP A 69 -1.98 16.63 6.26
N CYS A 70 -3.14 17.18 6.58
CA CYS A 70 -3.49 17.70 7.89
C CYS A 70 -4.92 17.28 8.24
N VAL A 71 -5.06 16.17 8.97
CA VAL A 71 -6.36 15.74 9.49
C VAL A 71 -6.74 16.61 10.68
N PRO A 72 -7.96 17.19 10.73
CA PRO A 72 -8.42 17.96 11.88
C PRO A 72 -8.47 17.10 13.15
N ASP A 73 -8.10 17.67 14.31
CA ASP A 73 -8.18 16.97 15.61
C ASP A 73 -9.60 16.48 15.97
N SER A 74 -10.63 17.06 15.34
CA SER A 74 -12.03 16.67 15.53
C SER A 74 -12.44 15.42 14.73
N GLU A 75 -11.57 14.92 13.85
CA GLU A 75 -11.88 13.82 12.93
C GLU A 75 -10.95 12.63 13.17
N GLU A 76 -11.57 11.46 13.31
CA GLU A 76 -10.85 10.20 13.46
C GLU A 76 -10.83 9.46 12.12
N ILE A 77 -9.63 9.09 11.64
CA ILE A 77 -9.50 8.24 10.45
C ILE A 77 -9.69 6.78 10.87
N THR A 78 -10.93 6.32 10.83
CA THR A 78 -11.26 4.91 11.04
C THR A 78 -10.78 4.06 9.87
N LEU A 79 -10.62 2.74 10.09
CA LEU A 79 -10.27 1.81 9.00
C LEU A 79 -11.30 1.83 7.87
N GLU A 80 -12.59 1.95 8.18
CA GLU A 80 -13.66 2.05 7.18
C GLU A 80 -13.49 3.28 6.31
N LEU A 81 -13.28 4.46 6.92
CA LEU A 81 -13.04 5.70 6.20
C LEU A 81 -11.77 5.61 5.36
N ALA A 82 -10.68 5.08 5.93
CA ALA A 82 -9.43 4.93 5.18
C ALA A 82 -9.57 4.00 3.97
N LEU A 83 -10.29 2.89 4.11
CA LEU A 83 -10.59 1.99 2.99
C LEU A 83 -11.44 2.68 1.93
N GLU A 84 -12.42 3.49 2.32
CA GLU A 84 -13.21 4.28 1.39
C GLU A 84 -12.32 5.27 0.61
N LEU A 85 -11.51 6.05 1.31
CA LEU A 85 -10.58 7.01 0.72
C LEU A 85 -9.59 6.34 -0.23
N PHE A 86 -9.01 5.22 0.19
CA PHE A 86 -8.09 4.41 -0.60
C PHE A 86 -8.72 3.91 -1.90
N LYS A 87 -9.89 3.25 -1.80
CA LYS A 87 -10.62 2.72 -2.98
C LYS A 87 -11.07 3.84 -3.90
N ARG A 88 -11.47 4.97 -3.34
CA ARG A 88 -11.84 6.16 -4.11
C ARG A 88 -10.63 6.70 -4.88
N GLU A 89 -9.46 6.80 -4.27
CA GLU A 89 -8.26 7.28 -4.93
C GLU A 89 -7.78 6.32 -6.03
N LEU A 90 -7.84 5.00 -5.79
CA LEU A 90 -7.60 3.98 -6.84
C LEU A 90 -8.48 4.20 -8.06
N LYS A 91 -9.76 4.56 -7.86
CA LYS A 91 -10.70 4.83 -8.96
C LYS A 91 -10.40 6.15 -9.65
N ILE A 92 -10.10 7.22 -8.89
CA ILE A 92 -9.83 8.56 -9.42
C ILE A 92 -8.57 8.55 -10.30
N ARG A 93 -7.47 7.98 -9.79
CA ARG A 93 -6.17 7.95 -10.49
C ARG A 93 -5.97 6.67 -11.31
N ASN A 94 -7.04 5.93 -11.58
CA ASN A 94 -6.96 4.64 -12.27
C ASN A 94 -6.19 4.71 -13.59
N ALA A 95 -6.44 5.76 -14.39
CA ALA A 95 -5.77 5.97 -15.67
C ALA A 95 -4.26 6.21 -15.47
N GLU A 96 -3.89 7.11 -14.57
CA GLU A 96 -2.49 7.45 -14.27
C GLU A 96 -1.72 6.24 -13.73
N TYR A 97 -2.32 5.46 -12.82
CA TYR A 97 -1.68 4.24 -12.32
C TYR A 97 -1.54 3.16 -13.39
N THR A 98 -2.44 3.10 -14.37
CA THR A 98 -2.28 2.24 -15.54
C THR A 98 -1.11 2.69 -16.41
N GLU A 99 -0.99 3.99 -16.69
CA GLU A 99 0.15 4.53 -17.46
C GLU A 99 1.49 4.23 -16.74
N PHE A 100 1.53 4.36 -15.41
CA PHE A 100 2.72 3.99 -14.63
C PHE A 100 3.05 2.50 -14.77
N SER A 101 2.04 1.62 -14.70
CA SER A 101 2.22 0.18 -14.93
C SER A 101 2.79 -0.13 -16.32
N GLU A 102 2.28 0.53 -17.36
CA GLU A 102 2.76 0.38 -18.74
C GLU A 102 4.23 0.81 -18.90
N LEU A 103 4.69 1.76 -18.08
CA LEU A 103 6.09 2.18 -18.00
C LEU A 103 6.94 1.30 -17.08
N GLY A 104 6.36 0.25 -16.49
CA GLY A 104 7.03 -0.66 -15.54
C GLY A 104 7.22 -0.08 -14.14
N ILE A 105 6.54 1.03 -13.82
CA ILE A 105 6.59 1.69 -12.52
C ILE A 105 5.53 1.08 -11.61
N GLN A 106 5.98 0.44 -10.53
CA GLN A 106 5.08 -0.13 -9.54
C GLN A 106 4.58 0.95 -8.57
N VAL A 107 3.26 1.14 -8.53
CA VAL A 107 2.60 2.06 -7.58
C VAL A 107 2.29 1.31 -6.29
N PRO A 108 2.97 1.61 -5.17
CA PRO A 108 2.68 0.96 -3.89
C PRO A 108 1.40 1.53 -3.28
N PHE A 109 0.66 0.71 -2.53
CA PHE A 109 -0.53 1.14 -1.79
C PHE A 109 -0.25 2.30 -0.82
N SER A 110 0.96 2.38 -0.26
CA SER A 110 1.38 3.51 0.56
C SER A 110 1.26 4.85 -0.15
N LEU A 111 1.68 4.91 -1.42
CA LEU A 111 1.57 6.12 -2.22
C LEU A 111 0.11 6.47 -2.50
N VAL A 112 -0.72 5.47 -2.83
CA VAL A 112 -2.16 5.67 -3.05
C VAL A 112 -2.83 6.25 -1.80
N MET A 113 -2.49 5.75 -0.61
CA MET A 113 -3.06 6.27 0.63
C MET A 113 -2.57 7.68 0.94
N VAL A 114 -1.28 7.98 0.70
CA VAL A 114 -0.77 9.36 0.83
C VAL A 114 -1.51 10.30 -0.11
N ASP A 115 -1.67 9.94 -1.39
CA ASP A 115 -2.42 10.74 -2.36
C ASP A 115 -3.88 10.95 -1.91
N ALA A 116 -4.52 9.90 -1.39
CA ALA A 116 -5.88 9.97 -0.85
C ALA A 116 -5.96 10.95 0.34
N LEU A 117 -5.01 10.90 1.27
CA LEU A 117 -4.96 11.80 2.43
C LEU A 117 -4.67 13.24 1.99
N GLN A 118 -3.73 13.47 1.08
CA GLN A 118 -3.41 14.80 0.57
C GLN A 118 -4.60 15.44 -0.15
N ARG A 119 -5.35 14.65 -0.93
CA ARG A 119 -6.54 15.13 -1.65
C ARG A 119 -7.68 15.53 -0.72
N ASN A 120 -7.91 14.76 0.35
CA ASN A 120 -9.06 14.96 1.24
C ASN A 120 -8.75 15.86 2.44
N TYR A 121 -7.49 15.90 2.87
CA TYR A 121 -7.01 16.66 4.04
C TYR A 121 -5.81 17.54 3.68
N PRO A 122 -5.92 18.47 2.73
CA PRO A 122 -4.82 19.39 2.42
C PRO A 122 -4.51 20.27 3.64
N CYS A 123 -3.21 20.41 3.96
CA CYS A 123 -2.77 21.42 4.91
C CYS A 123 -3.09 22.83 4.38
N LYS A 124 -3.46 23.75 5.29
CA LYS A 124 -3.79 25.14 4.97
C LYS A 124 -2.63 26.09 5.23
#